data_AF-A0A0K8RJA3-F1
#
_entry.id   AF-A0A0K8RJA3-F1
#
_cell.length_a   1.000
_cell.length_b   1.000
_cell.length_c   1.000
_cell.angle_alpha   90.00
_cell.angle_beta   90.00
_cell.angle_gamma   90.00
#
_symmetry.space_group_name_H-M   'P 1'
#
loop_
_entity.id
_entity.type
_entity.pdbx_description
1 polymer ?
#
loop_
_entity_poly.entity_id
_entity_poly.type
_entity_poly.pdbx_seq_one_letter_code
_entity_poly.pdbx_strand_id
1 'polypeptide(L)'
;MGAAVIRAIRNVNLENRAEREISKVKPSPAPRHPATKSHLRDQTKSHPDIKKEIDRNDDKLLSLLKAVYVDSKDPPMSSVQKMLEHVQSQTDSDCPRPSL
;
A
#
# COMPACT_ATOMS: atom_id res chain seq x y z
N MET A 1 10.43 21.80 26.26
CA MET A 1 11.74 21.28 25.78
C MET A 1 11.86 19.74 25.80
N GLY A 2 10.83 18.94 26.15
CA GLY A 2 10.96 17.47 26.21
C GLY A 2 10.54 16.69 24.96
N ALA A 3 9.72 17.29 24.09
CA ALA A 3 9.17 16.62 22.91
C ALA A 3 10.23 16.28 21.83
N ALA A 4 11.31 17.08 21.74
CA ALA A 4 12.40 16.84 20.79
C ALA A 4 13.20 15.58 21.15
N VAL A 5 13.49 15.38 22.44
CA VAL A 5 14.19 14.19 22.94
C VAL A 5 13.37 12.92 22.70
N ILE A 6 12.05 12.96 22.97
CA ILE A 6 11.15 11.83 22.72
C ILE A 6 11.09 11.49 21.21
N ARG A 7 11.12 12.49 20.32
CA ARG A 7 11.12 12.26 18.87
C ARG A 7 12.41 11.61 18.38
N ALA A 8 13.57 11.97 18.95
CA ALA A 8 14.87 11.41 18.56
C ALA A 8 14.99 9.90 18.83
N ILE A 9 14.40 9.41 19.93
CA ILE A 9 14.48 8.00 20.33
C ILE A 9 13.35 7.12 19.77
N ARG A 10 12.34 7.70 19.11
CA ARG A 10 11.13 6.98 18.71
C ARG A 10 11.34 5.94 17.60
N ASN A 11 12.42 6.08 16.84
CA ASN A 11 12.74 5.30 15.64
C ASN A 11 13.79 4.21 15.88
N VAL A 12 14.13 3.93 17.14
CA VAL A 12 15.04 2.83 17.45
C VAL A 12 14.32 1.50 17.18
N ASN A 13 14.96 0.62 16.41
CA ASN A 13 14.50 -0.75 16.15
C ASN A 13 13.13 -0.85 15.43
N LEU A 14 12.88 0.01 14.44
CA LEU A 14 11.62 0.03 13.67
C LEU A 14 11.36 -1.25 12.89
N GLU A 15 12.40 -1.91 12.37
CA GLU A 15 12.28 -3.12 11.56
C GLU A 15 11.67 -4.28 12.38
N ASN A 16 12.31 -4.65 13.49
CA ASN A 16 11.78 -5.68 14.39
C ASN A 16 10.39 -5.30 14.95
N ARG A 17 10.11 -4.00 15.13
CA ARG A 17 8.79 -3.54 15.56
C ARG A 17 7.74 -3.73 14.46
N ALA A 18 8.07 -3.39 13.21
CA ALA A 18 7.18 -3.56 12.07
C ALA A 18 6.88 -5.05 11.83
N GLU A 19 7.90 -5.90 11.87
CA GLU A 19 7.74 -7.36 11.73
C GLU A 19 6.81 -7.94 12.81
N ARG A 20 6.94 -7.49 14.06
CA ARG A 20 6.04 -7.88 15.16
C ARG A 20 4.62 -7.42 14.97
N GLU A 21 4.38 -6.25 14.38
CA GLU A 21 3.03 -5.73 14.14
C GLU A 21 2.38 -6.38 12.91
N ILE A 22 3.14 -6.62 11.85
CA ILE A 22 2.66 -7.23 10.60
C ILE A 22 2.39 -8.73 10.76
N SER A 23 3.18 -9.43 11.59
CA SER A 23 2.97 -10.85 11.88
C SER A 23 1.72 -11.14 12.72
N LYS A 24 1.10 -10.12 13.30
CA LYS A 24 -0.20 -10.27 13.97
C LYS A 24 -1.28 -10.60 12.94
N VAL A 25 -2.26 -11.38 13.37
CA VAL A 25 -3.45 -11.65 12.55
C VAL A 25 -4.13 -10.32 12.20
N LYS A 26 -4.48 -10.14 10.93
CA LYS A 26 -5.19 -8.94 10.48
C LYS A 26 -6.46 -8.76 11.29
N PRO A 27 -6.72 -7.56 11.86
CA PRO A 27 -7.94 -7.34 12.62
C PRO A 27 -9.16 -7.49 11.70
N SER A 28 -10.28 -7.90 12.29
CA SER A 28 -11.54 -7.92 11.55
C SER A 28 -11.87 -6.51 11.05
N PRO A 29 -12.42 -6.35 9.83
CA PRO A 29 -12.84 -5.07 9.33
C PRO A 29 -13.87 -4.42 10.24
N ALA A 30 -13.90 -3.10 10.28
CA ALA A 30 -14.82 -2.35 11.11
C ALA A 30 -16.30 -2.71 10.80
N PRO A 31 -17.18 -2.75 11.80
CA PRO A 31 -18.60 -3.02 11.58
C PRO A 31 -19.24 -1.99 10.63
N ARG A 32 -20.01 -2.48 9.65
CA ARG A 32 -20.77 -1.62 8.74
C ARG A 32 -22.07 -1.13 9.37
N HIS A 33 -22.48 0.10 9.03
CA HIS A 33 -23.74 0.70 9.46
C HIS A 33 -24.96 -0.16 9.04
N PRO A 34 -26.03 -0.25 9.85
CA PRO A 34 -27.21 -1.06 9.53
C PRO A 34 -27.88 -0.70 8.20
N ALA A 35 -27.95 0.59 7.86
CA ALA A 35 -28.52 1.04 6.57
C ALA A 35 -27.70 0.54 5.37
N THR A 36 -26.37 0.53 5.46
CA THR A 36 -25.53 -0.04 4.39
C THR A 36 -25.77 -1.54 4.25
N LYS A 37 -25.99 -2.24 5.37
CA LYS A 37 -26.28 -3.68 5.35
C LYS A 37 -27.65 -3.99 4.72
N SER A 38 -28.69 -3.17 4.94
CA SER A 38 -29.98 -3.37 4.26
C SER A 38 -29.87 -3.14 2.76
N HIS A 39 -29.26 -2.03 2.34
CA HIS A 39 -29.14 -1.71 0.91
C HIS A 39 -28.40 -2.81 0.14
N LEU A 40 -27.30 -3.36 0.70
CA LEU A 40 -26.58 -4.45 0.06
C LEU A 40 -27.41 -5.73 -0.05
N ARG A 41 -28.23 -6.04 0.96
CA ARG A 41 -29.13 -7.19 0.92
C ARG A 41 -30.20 -7.00 -0.16
N ASP A 42 -30.77 -5.81 -0.25
CA ASP A 42 -31.84 -5.51 -1.20
C ASP A 42 -31.31 -5.53 -2.63
N GLN A 43 -30.12 -4.97 -2.88
CA GLN A 43 -29.43 -5.08 -4.18
C GLN A 43 -29.13 -6.54 -4.55
N THR A 44 -28.65 -7.33 -3.60
CA THR A 44 -28.37 -8.76 -3.83
C THR A 44 -29.65 -9.56 -4.13
N LYS A 45 -30.77 -9.19 -3.52
CA LYS A 45 -32.08 -9.81 -3.78
C LYS A 45 -32.65 -9.40 -5.14
N SER A 46 -32.51 -8.12 -5.49
CA SER A 46 -32.98 -7.57 -6.78
C SER A 46 -32.24 -8.19 -7.97
N HIS A 47 -30.96 -8.51 -7.79
CA HIS A 47 -30.11 -9.02 -8.85
C HIS A 47 -29.32 -10.25 -8.39
N PRO A 48 -29.95 -11.43 -8.34
CA PRO A 48 -29.28 -12.66 -7.93
C PRO A 48 -28.17 -13.09 -8.90
N ASP A 49 -28.25 -12.66 -10.15
CA ASP A 49 -27.31 -13.04 -11.21
C ASP A 49 -25.99 -12.27 -11.17
N ILE A 50 -25.92 -11.12 -10.47
CA ILE A 50 -24.68 -10.33 -10.34
C ILE A 50 -23.53 -11.17 -9.78
N LYS A 51 -23.80 -12.04 -8.80
CA LYS A 51 -22.76 -12.92 -8.24
C LYS A 51 -22.21 -13.88 -9.29
N LYS A 52 -23.10 -14.47 -10.10
CA LYS A 52 -22.72 -15.39 -11.18
C LYS A 52 -21.98 -14.66 -12.30
N GLU A 53 -22.37 -13.41 -12.57
CA GLU A 53 -21.73 -12.56 -13.58
C GLU A 53 -20.33 -12.13 -13.16
N ILE A 54 -20.11 -11.82 -11.88
CA ILE A 54 -18.77 -11.52 -11.34
C ILE A 54 -17.83 -12.73 -11.45
N ASP A 55 -18.33 -13.93 -11.18
CA ASP A 55 -17.54 -15.16 -11.27
C ASP A 55 -17.30 -15.60 -12.73
N ARG A 56 -18.10 -15.08 -13.68
CA ARG A 56 -18.01 -15.40 -15.10
C ARG A 56 -17.01 -14.48 -15.79
N ASN A 57 -16.15 -15.06 -16.63
CA ASN A 57 -15.27 -14.28 -17.49
C ASN A 57 -16.07 -13.53 -18.57
N ASP A 58 -15.76 -12.24 -18.76
CA ASP A 58 -16.28 -11.43 -19.86
C ASP A 58 -15.35 -11.53 -21.08
N ASP A 59 -15.78 -12.29 -22.09
CA ASP A 59 -15.03 -12.52 -23.32
C ASP A 59 -14.81 -11.22 -24.13
N LYS A 60 -15.73 -10.26 -24.02
CA LYS A 60 -15.61 -8.96 -24.70
C LYS A 60 -14.49 -8.15 -24.05
N LEU A 61 -14.47 -8.06 -22.73
CA LEU A 61 -13.41 -7.38 -22.01
C LEU A 61 -12.04 -8.03 -22.29
N LEU A 62 -12.00 -9.37 -22.31
CA LEU A 62 -10.80 -10.14 -22.63
C LEU A 62 -10.26 -9.82 -24.04
N SER A 63 -11.14 -9.64 -25.02
CA SER A 63 -10.74 -9.25 -26.38
C SER A 63 -10.10 -7.85 -26.43
N LEU A 64 -10.61 -6.90 -25.64
CA LEU A 64 -10.10 -5.53 -25.57
C LEU A 64 -8.73 -5.48 -24.88
N LEU A 65 -8.55 -6.25 -23.81
CA LEU A 65 -7.28 -6.31 -23.08
C LEU A 65 -6.16 -6.93 -23.92
N LYS A 66 -6.49 -7.91 -24.79
CA LYS A 66 -5.53 -8.46 -25.76
C LYS A 66 -5.08 -7.44 -26.81
N ALA A 67 -5.91 -6.45 -27.12
CA ALA A 67 -5.58 -5.42 -28.11
C ALA A 67 -4.54 -4.41 -27.59
N VAL A 68 -4.46 -4.20 -26.27
CA VAL A 68 -3.54 -3.22 -25.66
C VAL A 68 -2.39 -3.97 -25.01
N TYR A 69 -1.28 -4.08 -25.74
CA TYR A 69 -0.03 -4.60 -25.21
C TYR A 69 0.86 -3.44 -24.75
N VAL A 70 1.32 -3.49 -23.49
CA VAL A 70 2.21 -2.49 -22.91
C VAL A 70 3.56 -3.15 -22.64
N ASP A 71 4.59 -2.74 -23.36
CA ASP A 71 5.97 -3.04 -22.98
C ASP A 71 6.36 -2.16 -21.79
N SER A 72 6.21 -2.70 -20.59
CA SER A 72 6.79 -2.09 -19.39
C SER A 72 8.28 -2.45 -19.35
N LYS A 73 9.13 -1.46 -19.58
CA LYS A 73 10.57 -1.60 -19.33
C LYS A 73 10.79 -1.25 -17.87
N ASP A 74 11.35 -2.18 -17.10
CA ASP A 74 11.85 -1.85 -15.78
C ASP A 74 12.83 -0.68 -15.89
N PRO A 75 12.78 0.29 -14.95
CA PRO A 75 13.78 1.34 -14.91
C PRO A 75 15.16 0.69 -14.84
N PRO A 76 16.14 1.14 -15.64
CA PRO A 76 17.49 0.58 -15.57
C PRO A 76 17.99 0.70 -14.13
N MET A 77 18.61 -0.34 -13.57
CA MET A 77 19.09 -0.38 -12.18
C MET A 77 19.91 0.86 -11.77
N SER A 78 20.56 1.52 -12.73
CA SER A 78 21.29 2.77 -12.52
C SER A 78 20.40 3.96 -12.10
N SER A 79 19.13 3.98 -12.51
CA SER A 79 18.16 5.00 -12.10
C SER A 79 17.64 4.78 -10.68
N VAL A 80 17.54 3.52 -10.24
CA VAL A 80 17.25 3.16 -8.84
C VAL A 80 18.42 3.55 -7.94
N GLN A 81 19.67 3.32 -8.40
CA GLN A 81 20.87 3.77 -7.70
C GLN A 81 20.95 5.29 -7.59
N LYS A 82 20.62 6.02 -8.67
CA LYS A 82 20.59 7.50 -8.65
C LYS A 82 19.50 8.07 -7.73
N MET A 83 18.33 7.43 -7.66
CA MET A 83 17.30 7.80 -6.68
C MET A 83 17.74 7.51 -5.25
N LEU A 84 18.43 6.38 -5.01
CA LEU A 84 18.99 6.04 -3.70
C LEU A 84 20.09 7.04 -3.27
N GLU A 85 20.95 7.46 -4.20
CA GLU A 85 21.98 8.49 -3.97
C GLU A 85 21.40 9.89 -3.70
N HIS A 86 20.31 10.28 -4.37
CA HIS A 86 19.64 11.57 -4.08
C HIS A 86 18.99 11.58 -2.69
N VAL A 87 18.50 10.43 -2.22
CA VAL A 87 17.99 10.28 -0.85
C VAL A 87 19.14 10.33 0.17
N GLN A 88 20.30 9.73 -0.14
CA GLN A 88 21.48 9.74 0.76
C GLN A 88 22.20 11.10 0.84
N SER A 89 22.33 11.80 -0.29
CA SER A 89 22.94 13.15 -0.32
C SER A 89 22.10 14.20 0.42
N GLN A 90 20.78 14.00 0.54
CA GLN A 90 19.92 14.82 1.40
C GLN A 90 20.04 14.46 2.90
N THR A 91 20.38 13.22 3.26
CA THR A 91 20.54 12.83 4.68
C THR A 91 21.91 13.19 5.26
N ASP A 92 22.95 13.29 4.43
CA ASP A 92 24.31 13.61 4.87
C ASP A 92 24.58 15.11 5.03
N SER A 93 23.74 15.98 4.46
CA SER A 93 23.89 17.43 4.54
C SER A 93 23.26 18.06 5.80
N ASP A 94 22.51 17.30 6.61
CA ASP A 94 21.79 17.78 7.79
C ASP A 94 22.42 17.40 9.15
N CYS A 95 23.62 16.80 9.17
CA CYS A 95 24.33 16.46 10.41
C CYS A 95 25.61 17.30 10.59
N PRO A 96 25.70 18.21 11.59
CA PRO A 96 26.94 18.88 11.88
C PRO A 96 27.94 17.89 12.49
N ARG A 97 29.12 17.79 11.87
CA ARG A 97 30.24 16.98 12.36
C ARG A 97 30.66 17.49 13.75
N PRO A 98 30.59 16.69 14.82
CA PRO A 98 31.09 17.14 16.12
C PRO A 98 32.62 17.28 16.02
N SER A 99 33.11 18.48 16.32
CA SER A 99 34.54 18.74 16.49
C SER A 99 35.05 17.96 17.72
N LEU A 100 36.11 17.17 17.51
CA LEU A 100 36.83 16.43 18.56
C LEU A 100 37.42 17.37 19.61
#